data_AF-A0A975EDM2-F1
#
_entry.id   AF-A0A975EDM2-F1
#
_cell.length_a   1.000
_cell.length_b   1.000
_cell.length_c   1.000
_cell.angle_alpha   90.00
_cell.angle_beta   90.00
_cell.angle_gamma   90.00
#
_symmetry.space_group_name_H-M   'P 1'
#
loop_
_entity.id
_entity.type
_entity.pdbx_description
1 polymer ?
#
loop_
_entity_poly.entity_id
_entity_poly.type
_entity_poly.pdbx_seq_one_letter_code
_entity_poly.pdbx_strand_id
1 'polypeptide(L)'
;MNTTTNSLVQKLWNYCNVLRDDGMSYGDYVEQLTYLLFLKMADERSAPPYNQASIVPAAYAWPTLLARDGDELFDHYRHALEKLGQEKGTLGLIFGKAQNKFQDPAKLRRVIVDLIDAETWTILGADVKGDAYEGLLEKNAQDTKSGAGQYFTPRALIQAMVDCIAPQPGERITDPACGTGGFLFTAHNYITSHNKSLTRDQLKHLKDKAFTGYELVQGTARVCAMNMMLHGIGSEKQVPVVVGDALAADPGERFEVVLANPPFGKKSSTVIVGEDGRTSTEKDTIERDDFWATTSNKQLNFVQHIKTLLATHGRAAVVLPDNVLFEGGAGETIRKKLLHECDVHTLLRLPTGLFYAQGVKANVVFFEKKGASETPWTKQLWIYDLRTNKHFTLKTNPLTRADLNEFVDLYKAGNRHQRQATWSPENPDGRWRAYSYEELVARDKTSLDIFWLKDDSLADSDNLPAPGVIALEIVEDLQAALEQFRLIAADLTENATD
;
A
#
# COMPACT_ATOMS: atom_id res chain seq x y z
N MET A 1 -14.42 8.30 15.02
CA MET A 1 -13.70 9.56 14.70
C MET A 1 -14.28 10.69 15.55
N ASN A 2 -13.42 11.61 15.97
CA ASN A 2 -13.76 12.75 16.84
C ASN A 2 -14.47 13.86 16.03
N THR A 3 -15.38 14.64 16.65
CA THR A 3 -16.20 15.66 15.95
C THR A 3 -15.36 16.72 15.24
N THR A 4 -14.18 17.04 15.78
CA THR A 4 -13.21 18.00 15.21
C THR A 4 -12.54 17.47 13.93
N THR A 5 -12.23 16.17 13.87
CA THR A 5 -11.65 15.55 12.66
C THR A 5 -12.64 15.58 11.50
N ASN A 6 -13.91 15.28 11.78
CA ASN A 6 -14.96 15.29 10.76
C ASN A 6 -15.20 16.69 10.17
N SER A 7 -15.13 17.75 10.97
CA SER A 7 -15.29 19.12 10.45
C SER A 7 -14.11 19.55 9.58
N LEU A 8 -12.87 19.18 9.95
CA LEU A 8 -11.68 19.45 9.15
C LEU A 8 -11.66 18.67 7.84
N VAL A 9 -12.04 17.39 7.85
CA VAL A 9 -12.21 16.58 6.63
C VAL A 9 -13.24 17.19 5.71
N GLN A 10 -14.38 17.65 6.24
CA GLN A 10 -15.41 18.30 5.43
C GLN A 10 -14.93 19.64 4.86
N LYS A 11 -14.13 20.41 5.61
CA LYS A 11 -13.48 21.62 5.10
C LYS A 11 -12.51 21.29 3.97
N LEU A 12 -11.55 20.37 4.20
CA LEU A 12 -10.64 19.88 3.16
C LEU A 12 -11.40 19.39 1.92
N TRP A 13 -12.52 18.71 2.12
CA TRP A 13 -13.34 18.22 1.03
C TRP A 13 -14.10 19.33 0.28
N ASN A 14 -14.55 20.37 0.99
CA ASN A 14 -15.06 21.59 0.34
C ASN A 14 -13.98 22.27 -0.50
N TYR A 15 -12.70 22.17 -0.11
CA TYR A 15 -11.58 22.67 -0.92
C TYR A 15 -11.46 21.88 -2.22
N CYS A 16 -11.65 20.55 -2.18
CA CYS A 16 -11.71 19.71 -3.39
C CYS A 16 -12.76 20.19 -4.38
N ASN A 17 -13.94 20.63 -3.91
CA ASN A 17 -15.02 21.07 -4.79
C ASN A 17 -14.63 22.32 -5.58
N VAL A 18 -14.02 23.31 -4.93
CA VAL A 18 -13.52 24.54 -5.59
C VAL A 18 -12.49 24.20 -6.68
N LEU A 19 -11.67 23.18 -6.44
CA LEU A 19 -10.57 22.80 -7.33
C LEU A 19 -11.03 21.89 -8.47
N ARG A 20 -12.04 21.06 -8.22
CA ARG A 20 -12.75 20.32 -9.27
C ARG A 20 -13.47 21.28 -10.22
N ASP A 21 -14.05 22.35 -9.71
CA ASP A 21 -14.66 23.41 -10.51
C ASP A 21 -13.61 24.21 -11.32
N ASP A 22 -12.31 24.02 -11.05
CA ASP A 22 -11.18 24.51 -11.85
C ASP A 22 -10.67 23.51 -12.91
N GLY A 23 -11.34 22.37 -13.04
CA GLY A 23 -10.97 21.33 -14.01
C GLY A 23 -9.81 20.43 -13.58
N MET A 24 -9.33 20.54 -12.34
CA MET A 24 -8.28 19.66 -11.82
C MET A 24 -8.78 18.25 -11.56
N SER A 25 -7.94 17.25 -11.84
CA SER A 25 -8.18 15.88 -11.40
C SER A 25 -8.01 15.76 -9.88
N TYR A 26 -8.59 14.72 -9.27
CA TYR A 26 -8.39 14.48 -7.83
C TYR A 26 -6.91 14.23 -7.46
N GLY A 27 -6.12 13.63 -8.37
CA GLY A 27 -4.68 13.44 -8.18
C GLY A 27 -3.93 14.78 -8.12
N ASP A 28 -4.18 15.66 -9.09
CA ASP A 28 -3.60 17.01 -9.11
C ASP A 28 -3.97 17.80 -7.86
N TYR A 29 -5.21 17.66 -7.38
CA TYR A 29 -5.68 18.30 -6.17
C TYR A 29 -4.87 17.90 -4.93
N VAL A 30 -4.72 16.58 -4.68
CA VAL A 30 -3.97 16.09 -3.51
C VAL A 30 -2.53 16.58 -3.59
N GLU A 31 -1.96 16.61 -4.78
CA GLU A 31 -0.62 17.12 -5.02
C GLU A 31 -0.50 18.62 -4.70
N GLN A 32 -1.39 19.47 -5.22
CA GLN A 32 -1.37 20.92 -4.93
C GLN A 32 -1.57 21.21 -3.45
N LEU A 33 -2.51 20.52 -2.80
CA LEU A 33 -2.73 20.66 -1.37
C LEU A 33 -1.48 20.27 -0.57
N THR A 34 -0.77 19.22 -0.99
CA THR A 34 0.45 18.76 -0.34
C THR A 34 1.52 19.86 -0.32
N TYR A 35 1.72 20.55 -1.43
CA TYR A 35 2.67 21.66 -1.52
C TYR A 35 2.32 22.80 -0.57
N LEU A 36 1.07 23.25 -0.62
CA LEU A 36 0.62 24.40 0.16
C LEU A 36 0.60 24.09 1.66
N LEU A 37 0.13 22.90 2.06
CA LEU A 37 0.17 22.48 3.46
C LEU A 37 1.61 22.35 3.98
N PHE A 38 2.53 21.84 3.17
CA PHE A 38 3.94 21.77 3.56
C PHE A 38 4.50 23.18 3.87
N LEU A 39 4.27 24.14 2.97
CA LEU A 39 4.73 25.53 3.15
C LEU A 39 4.09 26.18 4.37
N LYS A 40 2.78 26.01 4.56
CA LYS A 40 2.06 26.52 5.74
C LYS A 40 2.63 25.97 7.03
N MET A 41 2.83 24.66 7.10
CA MET A 41 3.33 24.00 8.31
C MET A 41 4.78 24.38 8.62
N ALA A 42 5.63 24.52 7.60
CA ALA A 42 7.00 24.97 7.77
C ALA A 42 7.05 26.41 8.31
N ASP A 43 6.16 27.28 7.84
CA ASP A 43 6.03 28.66 8.35
C ASP A 43 5.57 28.69 9.81
N GLU A 44 4.50 27.97 10.15
CA GLU A 44 3.99 27.93 11.53
C GLU A 44 5.00 27.37 12.54
N ARG A 45 5.82 26.39 12.14
CA ARG A 45 6.89 25.84 13.00
C ARG A 45 8.06 26.79 13.14
N SER A 46 8.27 27.70 12.19
CA SER A 46 9.30 28.73 12.27
C SER A 46 8.93 29.88 13.18
N ALA A 47 7.63 30.09 13.40
CA ALA A 47 7.10 31.08 14.31
C ALA A 47 7.09 30.60 15.78
N PRO A 48 6.95 31.53 16.75
CA PRO A 48 6.64 31.17 18.13
C PRO A 48 5.36 30.31 18.24
N PRO A 49 5.31 29.31 19.13
CA PRO A 49 6.28 29.01 20.20
C PRO A 49 7.43 28.09 19.79
N TYR A 50 7.42 27.52 18.58
CA TYR A 50 8.34 26.46 18.17
C TYR A 50 9.71 26.98 17.75
N ASN A 51 9.76 28.11 17.05
CA ASN A 51 10.99 28.77 16.60
C ASN A 51 11.99 27.81 15.90
N GLN A 52 11.47 26.86 15.12
CA GLN A 52 12.30 25.88 14.41
C GLN A 52 12.85 26.52 13.14
N ALA A 53 14.14 26.27 12.84
CA ALA A 53 14.70 26.73 11.59
C ALA A 53 13.98 26.05 10.41
N SER A 54 13.29 26.86 9.59
CA SER A 54 12.65 26.37 8.37
C SER A 54 13.70 26.04 7.32
N ILE A 55 13.47 24.94 6.60
CA ILE A 55 14.30 24.60 5.43
C ILE A 55 13.84 25.33 4.17
N VAL A 56 12.66 25.95 4.18
CA VAL A 56 12.10 26.69 3.05
C VAL A 56 12.86 28.03 2.94
N PRO A 57 13.47 28.36 1.79
CA PRO A 57 14.11 29.65 1.59
C PRO A 57 13.12 30.80 1.80
N ALA A 58 13.55 31.86 2.50
CA ALA A 58 12.68 32.99 2.86
C ALA A 58 11.97 33.64 1.66
N ALA A 59 12.59 33.62 0.48
CA ALA A 59 12.01 34.14 -0.76
C ALA A 59 10.75 33.38 -1.23
N TYR A 60 10.57 32.14 -0.79
CA TYR A 60 9.48 31.24 -1.17
C TYR A 60 8.65 30.75 0.03
N ALA A 61 8.82 31.38 1.20
CA ALA A 61 8.09 31.05 2.42
C ALA A 61 6.62 31.47 2.34
N TRP A 62 5.76 30.88 3.18
CA TRP A 62 4.32 31.12 3.18
C TRP A 62 3.89 32.61 3.17
N PRO A 63 4.52 33.53 3.95
CA PRO A 63 4.12 34.94 3.94
C PRO A 63 4.30 35.62 2.57
N THR A 64 5.21 35.10 1.74
CA THR A 64 5.44 35.63 0.39
C THR A 64 4.30 35.29 -0.56
N LEU A 65 3.55 34.21 -0.31
CA LEU A 65 2.34 33.89 -1.05
C LEU A 65 1.18 34.79 -0.60
N LEU A 66 1.02 35.00 0.71
CA LEU A 66 -0.05 35.85 1.26
C LEU A 66 0.03 37.32 0.82
N ALA A 67 1.25 37.82 0.58
CA ALA A 67 1.50 39.20 0.18
C ALA A 67 1.15 39.51 -1.28
N ARG A 68 0.72 38.51 -2.08
CA ARG A 68 0.52 38.63 -3.52
C ARG A 68 -0.90 38.30 -3.95
N ASP A 69 -1.26 38.78 -5.12
CA ASP A 69 -2.57 38.59 -5.73
C ASP A 69 -2.52 38.44 -7.25
N GLY A 70 -3.61 37.90 -7.81
CA GLY A 70 -3.78 37.77 -9.27
C GLY A 70 -2.60 37.07 -9.96
N ASP A 71 -2.18 37.62 -11.09
CA ASP A 71 -1.09 37.06 -11.90
C ASP A 71 0.24 37.01 -11.13
N GLU A 72 0.50 37.98 -10.24
CA GLU A 72 1.74 38.00 -9.45
C GLU A 72 1.80 36.81 -8.49
N LEU A 73 0.69 36.48 -7.82
CA LEU A 73 0.59 35.28 -6.98
C LEU A 73 0.81 34.02 -7.79
N PHE A 74 0.19 33.95 -8.97
CA PHE A 74 0.25 32.78 -9.84
C PHE A 74 1.68 32.51 -10.34
N ASP A 75 2.37 33.55 -10.81
CA ASP A 75 3.77 33.47 -11.23
C ASP A 75 4.71 33.19 -10.07
N HIS A 76 4.48 33.81 -8.91
CA HIS A 76 5.30 33.56 -7.73
C HIS A 76 5.17 32.12 -7.25
N TYR A 77 3.95 31.57 -7.20
CA TYR A 77 3.71 30.17 -6.85
C TYR A 77 4.40 29.22 -7.83
N ARG A 78 4.30 29.48 -9.15
CA ARG A 78 5.02 28.71 -10.18
C ARG A 78 6.53 28.72 -9.95
N HIS A 79 7.12 29.88 -9.70
CA HIS A 79 8.56 29.99 -9.42
C HIS A 79 8.96 29.33 -8.10
N ALA A 80 8.13 29.43 -7.06
CA ALA A 80 8.36 28.76 -5.79
C ALA A 80 8.43 27.24 -5.97
N LEU A 81 7.46 26.64 -6.66
CA LEU A 81 7.46 25.19 -6.96
C LEU A 81 8.71 24.76 -7.73
N GLU A 82 9.10 25.51 -8.76
CA GLU A 82 10.29 25.22 -9.55
C GLU A 82 11.57 25.28 -8.70
N LYS A 83 11.72 26.34 -7.89
CA LYS A 83 12.93 26.58 -7.09
C LYS A 83 13.05 25.61 -5.94
N LEU A 84 11.96 25.33 -5.23
CA LEU A 84 11.93 24.31 -4.18
C LEU A 84 12.18 22.91 -4.77
N GLY A 85 11.73 22.65 -6.00
CA GLY A 85 12.00 21.40 -6.69
C GLY A 85 13.46 21.19 -7.12
N GLN A 86 14.27 22.25 -7.14
CA GLN A 86 15.72 22.20 -7.40
C GLN A 86 16.55 21.93 -6.13
N GLU A 87 15.93 22.01 -4.95
CA GLU A 87 16.59 21.74 -3.67
C GLU A 87 16.83 20.23 -3.45
N LYS A 88 17.68 19.92 -2.48
CA LYS A 88 17.99 18.54 -2.08
C LYS A 88 17.12 18.08 -0.90
N GLY A 89 17.18 16.78 -0.59
CA GLY A 89 16.51 16.21 0.58
C GLY A 89 14.98 16.30 0.47
N THR A 90 14.31 16.58 1.58
CA THR A 90 12.84 16.61 1.66
C THR A 90 12.21 17.61 0.70
N LEU A 91 12.81 18.79 0.49
CA LEU A 91 12.28 19.75 -0.48
C LEU A 91 12.32 19.19 -1.91
N GLY A 92 13.44 18.60 -2.32
CA GLY A 92 13.55 17.93 -3.62
C GLY A 92 12.59 16.74 -3.78
N LEU A 93 12.31 16.01 -2.69
CA LEU A 93 11.32 14.93 -2.70
C LEU A 93 9.90 15.48 -2.90
N ILE A 94 9.50 16.45 -2.07
CA ILE A 94 8.15 17.02 -2.10
C ILE A 94 7.93 17.80 -3.40
N PHE A 95 8.83 18.70 -3.77
CA PHE A 95 8.65 19.67 -4.86
C PHE A 95 9.34 19.28 -6.17
N GLY A 96 10.08 18.17 -6.24
CA GLY A 96 10.82 17.81 -7.45
C GLY A 96 9.90 17.65 -8.67
N LYS A 97 10.16 18.42 -9.73
CA LYS A 97 9.27 18.52 -10.92
C LYS A 97 7.82 18.94 -10.58
N ALA A 98 7.61 19.64 -9.47
CA ALA A 98 6.30 20.20 -9.13
C ALA A 98 5.84 21.20 -10.19
N GLN A 99 4.53 21.22 -10.43
CA GLN A 99 3.90 22.15 -11.38
C GLN A 99 2.66 22.76 -10.72
N ASN A 100 2.41 24.03 -11.05
CA ASN A 100 1.13 24.65 -10.74
C ASN A 100 0.07 24.06 -11.68
N LYS A 101 -1.01 23.53 -11.10
CA LYS A 101 -2.16 22.97 -11.85
C LYS A 101 -3.40 23.85 -11.81
N PHE A 102 -3.39 24.93 -11.02
CA PHE A 102 -4.47 25.91 -11.00
C PHE A 102 -4.57 26.61 -12.36
N GLN A 103 -5.79 26.86 -12.81
CA GLN A 103 -6.09 27.63 -14.02
C GLN A 103 -6.51 29.06 -13.68
N ASP A 104 -7.14 29.25 -12.51
CA ASP A 104 -7.67 30.53 -12.05
C ASP A 104 -6.87 31.07 -10.83
N PRO A 105 -6.17 32.22 -10.97
CA PRO A 105 -5.47 32.86 -9.86
C PRO A 105 -6.35 33.19 -8.66
N ALA A 106 -7.64 33.51 -8.87
CA ALA A 106 -8.57 33.79 -7.78
C ALA A 106 -8.86 32.53 -6.95
N LYS A 107 -8.91 31.36 -7.59
CA LYS A 107 -9.07 30.07 -6.88
C LYS A 107 -7.80 29.69 -6.13
N LEU A 108 -6.61 29.93 -6.70
CA LEU A 108 -5.34 29.75 -5.99
C LEU A 108 -5.30 30.61 -4.73
N ARG A 109 -5.63 31.91 -4.86
CA ARG A 109 -5.71 32.83 -3.71
C ARG A 109 -6.68 32.32 -2.65
N ARG A 110 -7.89 31.93 -3.07
CA ARG A 110 -8.93 31.42 -2.17
C ARG A 110 -8.43 30.21 -1.37
N VAL A 111 -7.74 29.26 -2.01
CA VAL A 111 -7.15 28.11 -1.30
C VAL A 111 -6.08 28.53 -0.31
N ILE A 112 -5.19 29.44 -0.70
CA ILE A 112 -4.10 29.91 0.16
C ILE A 112 -4.66 30.66 1.37
N VAL A 113 -5.44 31.72 1.14
CA VAL A 113 -5.85 32.70 2.16
C VAL A 113 -7.09 32.23 2.92
N ASP A 114 -8.17 31.94 2.20
CA ASP A 114 -9.48 31.72 2.84
C ASP A 114 -9.61 30.31 3.43
N LEU A 115 -8.74 29.38 3.02
CA LEU A 115 -8.87 27.96 3.34
C LEU A 115 -7.70 27.45 4.18
N ILE A 116 -6.47 27.51 3.67
CA ILE A 116 -5.29 26.98 4.38
C ILE A 116 -4.82 27.92 5.49
N ASP A 117 -4.74 29.23 5.20
CA ASP A 117 -4.25 30.23 6.17
C ASP A 117 -5.24 30.49 7.32
N ALA A 118 -6.54 30.33 7.04
CA ALA A 118 -7.61 30.49 8.02
C ALA A 118 -7.57 29.47 9.18
N GLU A 119 -6.76 28.40 9.07
CA GLU A 119 -6.61 27.36 10.08
C GLU A 119 -5.18 27.34 10.65
N THR A 120 -5.05 27.03 11.95
CA THR A 120 -3.72 26.82 12.57
C THR A 120 -3.42 25.33 12.66
N TRP A 121 -2.61 24.83 11.72
CA TRP A 121 -2.36 23.41 11.56
C TRP A 121 -1.50 22.82 12.69
N THR A 122 -0.55 23.59 13.21
CA THR A 122 0.38 23.15 14.27
C THR A 122 -0.27 22.92 15.62
N ILE A 123 -1.39 23.60 15.93
CA ILE A 123 -2.15 23.40 17.18
C ILE A 123 -2.95 22.09 17.14
N LEU A 124 -3.35 21.65 15.94
CA LEU A 124 -4.01 20.37 15.78
C LEU A 124 -3.06 19.23 16.17
N GLY A 125 -3.58 18.24 16.89
CA GLY A 125 -2.86 17.00 17.15
C GLY A 125 -2.44 16.31 15.84
N ALA A 126 -1.32 15.59 15.88
CA ALA A 126 -0.84 14.83 14.72
C ALA A 126 -1.87 13.80 14.24
N ASP A 127 -2.64 13.24 15.18
CA ASP A 127 -3.80 12.38 14.93
C ASP A 127 -4.87 13.10 14.10
N VAL A 128 -5.30 14.30 14.49
CA VAL A 128 -6.37 15.03 13.79
C VAL A 128 -5.96 15.41 12.37
N LYS A 129 -4.72 15.90 12.18
CA LYS A 129 -4.20 16.27 10.86
C LYS A 129 -4.01 15.06 9.96
N GLY A 130 -3.37 14.03 10.50
CA GLY A 130 -3.09 12.79 9.80
C GLY A 130 -4.37 12.12 9.33
N ASP A 131 -5.34 11.93 10.24
CA ASP A 131 -6.65 11.37 9.93
C ASP A 131 -7.40 12.18 8.86
N ALA A 132 -7.28 13.51 8.91
CA ALA A 132 -7.95 14.37 7.93
C ALA A 132 -7.37 14.23 6.52
N TYR A 133 -6.04 14.15 6.42
CA TYR A 133 -5.35 13.91 5.16
C TYR A 133 -5.58 12.48 4.66
N GLU A 134 -5.60 11.49 5.56
CA GLU A 134 -5.91 10.10 5.23
C GLU A 134 -7.32 9.92 4.66
N GLY A 135 -8.33 10.55 5.27
CA GLY A 135 -9.70 10.53 4.74
C GLY A 135 -9.80 11.15 3.33
N LEU A 136 -8.91 12.08 2.99
CA LEU A 136 -8.81 12.64 1.65
C LEU A 136 -8.20 11.65 0.64
N LEU A 137 -7.12 10.96 1.05
CA LEU A 137 -6.47 9.94 0.22
C LEU A 137 -7.40 8.75 -0.04
N GLU A 138 -8.14 8.30 0.98
CA GLU A 138 -9.12 7.22 0.85
C GLU A 138 -10.22 7.56 -0.16
N LYS A 139 -10.78 8.77 -0.09
CA LYS A 139 -11.78 9.23 -1.07
C LYS A 139 -11.22 9.28 -2.50
N ASN A 140 -9.97 9.73 -2.68
CA ASN A 140 -9.33 9.76 -3.98
C ASN A 140 -9.11 8.34 -4.55
N ALA A 141 -8.70 7.41 -3.69
CA ALA A 141 -8.48 6.01 -4.07
C ALA A 141 -9.77 5.26 -4.45
N GLN A 142 -10.91 5.62 -3.84
CA GLN A 142 -12.22 5.06 -4.16
C GLN A 142 -12.82 5.58 -5.47
N ASP A 143 -12.26 6.67 -6.04
CA ASP A 143 -12.66 7.15 -7.36
C ASP A 143 -11.99 6.31 -8.45
N THR A 144 -12.72 5.34 -8.98
CA THR A 144 -12.22 4.41 -10.02
C THR A 144 -11.80 5.11 -11.32
N LYS A 145 -12.22 6.36 -11.55
CA LYS A 145 -11.83 7.13 -12.73
C LYS A 145 -10.43 7.72 -12.64
N SER A 146 -9.87 7.85 -11.44
CA SER A 146 -8.58 8.52 -11.22
C SER A 146 -7.36 7.61 -11.42
N GLY A 147 -7.56 6.28 -11.39
CA GLY A 147 -6.47 5.30 -11.38
C GLY A 147 -5.62 5.32 -10.09
N ALA A 148 -5.93 6.20 -9.12
CA ALA A 148 -5.17 6.35 -7.87
C ALA A 148 -5.29 5.12 -6.96
N GLY A 149 -6.35 4.32 -7.12
CA GLY A 149 -6.59 3.12 -6.33
C GLY A 149 -5.49 2.05 -6.46
N GLN A 150 -4.62 2.11 -7.47
CA GLN A 150 -3.46 1.21 -7.58
C GLN A 150 -2.41 1.41 -6.48
N TYR A 151 -2.41 2.57 -5.84
CA TYR A 151 -1.49 2.95 -4.76
C TYR A 151 -2.14 2.87 -3.37
N PHE A 152 -3.33 2.28 -3.27
CA PHE A 152 -4.14 2.26 -2.05
C PHE A 152 -4.53 0.84 -1.65
N THR A 153 -4.48 0.60 -0.34
CA THR A 153 -4.93 -0.64 0.30
C THR A 153 -6.03 -0.29 1.30
N PRO A 154 -7.15 -1.05 1.34
CA PRO A 154 -8.23 -0.80 2.29
C PRO A 154 -7.73 -0.69 3.72
N ARG A 155 -8.10 0.38 4.44
CA ARG A 155 -7.57 0.66 5.78
C ARG A 155 -7.93 -0.43 6.80
N ALA A 156 -9.11 -1.02 6.67
CA ALA A 156 -9.52 -2.19 7.47
C ALA A 156 -8.54 -3.36 7.35
N LEU A 157 -8.06 -3.63 6.12
CA LEU A 157 -7.10 -4.69 5.85
C LEU A 157 -5.72 -4.35 6.44
N ILE A 158 -5.24 -3.12 6.22
CA ILE A 158 -3.97 -2.65 6.79
C ILE A 158 -3.97 -2.82 8.31
N GLN A 159 -5.04 -2.38 8.99
CA GLN A 159 -5.18 -2.48 10.44
C GLN A 159 -5.13 -3.94 10.90
N ALA A 160 -5.90 -4.84 10.27
CA ALA A 160 -5.88 -6.25 10.65
C ALA A 160 -4.50 -6.91 10.42
N MET A 161 -3.80 -6.56 9.34
CA MET A 161 -2.44 -7.03 9.09
C MET A 161 -1.46 -6.55 10.16
N VAL A 162 -1.53 -5.27 10.54
CA VAL A 162 -0.70 -4.68 11.60
C VAL A 162 -1.02 -5.32 12.95
N ASP A 163 -2.29 -5.56 13.28
CA ASP A 163 -2.71 -6.22 14.52
C ASP A 163 -2.14 -7.65 14.61
N CYS A 164 -2.12 -8.38 13.49
CA CYS A 164 -1.54 -9.72 13.41
C CYS A 164 -0.01 -9.71 13.55
N ILE A 165 0.66 -8.72 12.94
CA ILE A 165 2.11 -8.56 13.01
C ILE A 165 2.56 -8.05 14.39
N ALA A 166 1.74 -7.25 15.07
CA ALA A 166 2.00 -6.68 16.38
C ALA A 166 3.41 -6.05 16.49
N PRO A 167 3.72 -5.00 15.70
CA PRO A 167 5.04 -4.36 15.72
C PRO A 167 5.37 -3.73 17.08
N GLN A 168 6.66 -3.71 17.43
CA GLN A 168 7.17 -3.27 18.72
C GLN A 168 8.01 -1.98 18.61
N PRO A 169 8.12 -1.15 19.67
CA PRO A 169 8.76 0.16 19.60
C PRO A 169 10.23 0.20 19.20
N GLY A 170 10.97 -0.92 19.32
CA GLY A 170 12.38 -1.00 18.98
C GLY A 170 12.67 -1.55 17.59
N GLU A 171 11.64 -1.97 16.86
CA GLU A 171 11.78 -2.64 15.56
C GLU A 171 11.95 -1.64 14.42
N ARG A 172 12.59 -2.08 13.34
CA ARG A 172 12.60 -1.41 12.04
C ARG A 172 11.56 -2.05 11.14
N ILE A 173 10.80 -1.20 10.47
CA ILE A 173 9.63 -1.54 9.69
C ILE A 173 9.79 -0.95 8.30
N THR A 174 9.65 -1.78 7.27
CA THR A 174 9.72 -1.32 5.88
C THR A 174 8.51 -1.70 5.07
N ASP A 175 8.21 -0.88 4.06
CA ASP A 175 7.27 -1.18 2.99
C ASP A 175 7.98 -0.92 1.64
N PRO A 176 8.34 -1.96 0.87
CA PRO A 176 9.05 -1.82 -0.41
C PRO A 176 8.15 -1.33 -1.56
N ALA A 177 6.86 -1.13 -1.33
CA ALA A 177 5.91 -0.59 -2.29
C ALA A 177 4.92 0.32 -1.57
N CYS A 178 5.44 1.36 -0.91
CA CYS A 178 4.73 2.02 0.19
C CYS A 178 3.51 2.82 -0.25
N GLY A 179 3.37 3.18 -1.52
CA GLY A 179 2.25 3.97 -2.01
C GLY A 179 2.12 5.24 -1.18
N THR A 180 0.94 5.43 -0.58
CA THR A 180 0.64 6.57 0.30
C THR A 180 1.19 6.46 1.74
N GLY A 181 1.90 5.38 2.07
CA GLY A 181 2.46 5.13 3.41
C GLY A 181 1.51 4.46 4.40
N GLY A 182 0.43 3.85 3.90
CA GLY A 182 -0.66 3.30 4.71
C GLY A 182 -0.21 2.34 5.82
N PHE A 183 0.66 1.39 5.48
CA PHE A 183 1.21 0.43 6.45
C PHE A 183 2.13 1.09 7.48
N LEU A 184 2.99 2.02 7.05
CA LEU A 184 3.98 2.65 7.92
C LEU A 184 3.31 3.47 9.02
N PHE A 185 2.33 4.32 8.67
CA PHE A 185 1.63 5.11 9.69
C PHE A 185 0.74 4.22 10.57
N THR A 186 0.08 3.20 10.01
CA THR A 186 -0.77 2.30 10.82
C THR A 186 0.06 1.53 11.83
N ALA A 187 1.28 1.10 11.46
CA ALA A 187 2.23 0.50 12.38
C ALA A 187 2.68 1.49 13.47
N HIS A 188 2.97 2.74 13.12
CA HIS A 188 3.26 3.79 14.11
C HIS A 188 2.10 4.01 15.09
N ASN A 189 0.87 4.09 14.59
CA ASN A 189 -0.33 4.25 15.42
C ASN A 189 -0.58 3.04 16.31
N TYR A 190 -0.34 1.83 15.81
CA TYR A 190 -0.40 0.61 16.61
C TYR A 190 0.58 0.68 17.78
N ILE A 191 1.86 0.96 17.50
CA ILE A 191 2.91 1.03 18.53
C ILE A 191 2.57 2.08 19.59
N THR A 192 2.21 3.29 19.18
CA THR A 192 1.93 4.41 20.09
C THR A 192 0.66 4.21 20.91
N SER A 193 -0.37 3.57 20.36
CA SER A 193 -1.62 3.28 21.09
C SER A 193 -1.49 2.10 22.06
N HIS A 194 -0.68 1.09 21.72
CA HIS A 194 -0.49 -0.11 22.56
C HIS A 194 0.61 0.06 23.61
N ASN A 195 1.44 1.11 23.51
CA ASN A 195 2.52 1.39 24.46
C ASN A 195 2.34 2.76 25.11
N LYS A 196 1.65 2.80 26.27
CA LYS A 196 1.35 4.06 26.99
C LYS A 196 2.56 4.73 27.65
N SER A 197 3.71 4.07 27.69
CA SER A 197 4.92 4.56 28.38
C SER A 197 6.16 4.38 27.53
N LEU A 198 6.13 4.95 26.32
CA LEU A 198 7.31 4.99 25.44
C LEU A 198 8.41 5.85 26.07
N THR A 199 9.63 5.31 26.11
CA THR A 199 10.82 6.05 26.51
C THR A 199 11.16 7.15 25.49
N ARG A 200 11.95 8.14 25.92
CA ARG A 200 12.45 9.19 25.01
C ARG A 200 13.20 8.63 23.81
N ASP A 201 13.97 7.57 24.01
CA ASP A 201 14.75 6.92 22.95
C ASP A 201 13.85 6.16 21.98
N GLN A 202 12.79 5.49 22.48
CA GLN A 202 11.79 4.86 21.62
C GLN A 202 11.01 5.90 20.81
N LEU A 203 10.60 7.02 21.41
CA LEU A 203 9.94 8.11 20.69
C LEU A 203 10.85 8.68 19.59
N LYS A 204 12.14 8.84 19.87
CA LYS A 204 13.12 9.28 18.89
C LYS A 204 13.32 8.25 17.77
N HIS A 205 13.41 6.96 18.12
CA HIS A 205 13.50 5.87 17.14
C HIS A 205 12.28 5.83 16.22
N LEU A 206 11.07 5.89 16.77
CA LEU A 206 9.81 5.93 16.00
C LEU A 206 9.74 7.14 15.07
N LYS A 207 10.26 8.29 15.52
CA LYS A 207 10.28 9.50 14.71
C LYS A 207 11.30 9.41 13.56
N ASP A 208 12.52 8.98 13.85
CA ASP A 208 13.67 9.24 12.95
C ASP A 208 14.22 7.98 12.25
N LYS A 209 13.94 6.77 12.75
CA LYS A 209 14.68 5.54 12.35
C LYS A 209 13.85 4.28 12.14
N ALA A 210 12.64 4.22 12.71
CA ALA A 210 11.85 2.99 12.72
C ALA A 210 11.28 2.63 11.35
N PHE A 211 11.05 3.61 10.46
CA PHE A 211 10.31 3.39 9.22
C PHE A 211 11.17 3.61 7.99
N THR A 212 10.91 2.86 6.92
CA THR A 212 11.45 3.11 5.58
C THR A 212 10.42 2.67 4.53
N GLY A 213 10.05 3.57 3.63
CA GLY A 213 9.17 3.29 2.51
C GLY A 213 9.90 3.44 1.18
N TYR A 214 9.68 2.53 0.25
CA TYR A 214 10.15 2.66 -1.13
C TYR A 214 8.97 2.89 -2.06
N GLU A 215 9.06 3.92 -2.89
CA GLU A 215 8.04 4.24 -3.88
C GLU A 215 8.69 4.63 -5.20
N LEU A 216 8.21 4.03 -6.29
CA LEU A 216 8.76 4.26 -7.62
C LEU A 216 8.36 5.63 -8.18
N VAL A 217 7.11 6.03 -7.94
CA VAL A 217 6.52 7.23 -8.54
C VAL A 217 6.69 8.43 -7.63
N GLN A 218 7.44 9.43 -8.07
CA GLN A 218 7.72 10.65 -7.30
C GLN A 218 6.45 11.36 -6.77
N GLY A 219 5.40 11.43 -7.58
CA GLY A 219 4.11 12.00 -7.20
C GLY A 219 3.39 11.25 -6.07
N THR A 220 3.57 9.92 -6.00
CA THR A 220 3.04 9.11 -4.89
C THR A 220 3.93 9.24 -3.66
N ALA A 221 5.26 9.26 -3.87
CA ALA A 221 6.23 9.39 -2.79
C ALA A 221 6.11 10.71 -2.01
N ARG A 222 5.79 11.83 -2.67
CA ARG A 222 5.53 13.10 -1.98
C ARG A 222 4.30 13.05 -1.09
N VAL A 223 3.24 12.38 -1.54
CA VAL A 223 2.03 12.17 -0.75
C VAL A 223 2.36 11.32 0.47
N CYS A 224 3.14 10.25 0.30
CA CYS A 224 3.65 9.44 1.39
C CYS A 224 4.47 10.27 2.39
N ALA A 225 5.44 11.03 1.91
CA ALA A 225 6.30 11.85 2.77
C ALA A 225 5.50 12.88 3.57
N MET A 226 4.55 13.56 2.93
CA MET A 226 3.64 14.49 3.63
C MET A 226 2.79 13.76 4.66
N ASN A 227 2.25 12.59 4.30
CA ASN A 227 1.44 11.78 5.19
C ASN A 227 2.22 11.35 6.45
N MET A 228 3.46 10.89 6.28
CA MET A 228 4.36 10.56 7.39
C MET A 228 4.57 11.79 8.30
N MET A 229 4.89 12.95 7.72
CA MET A 229 5.14 14.18 8.49
C MET A 229 3.92 14.66 9.28
N LEU A 230 2.72 14.54 8.70
CA LEU A 230 1.46 14.90 9.36
C LEU A 230 1.17 14.01 10.58
N HIS A 231 1.57 12.73 10.50
CA HIS A 231 1.49 11.76 11.59
C HIS A 231 2.69 11.83 12.57
N GLY A 232 3.58 12.81 12.41
CA GLY A 232 4.73 13.01 13.30
C GLY A 232 5.90 12.05 13.04
N ILE A 233 5.91 11.35 11.90
CA ILE A 233 6.98 10.47 11.46
C ILE A 233 7.93 11.28 10.55
N GLY A 234 9.21 11.28 10.89
CA GLY A 234 10.22 12.11 10.24
C GLY A 234 10.17 13.59 10.65
N SER A 235 10.81 14.41 9.82
CA SER A 235 10.90 15.86 9.99
C SER A 235 11.09 16.53 8.63
N GLU A 236 11.05 17.87 8.60
CA GLU A 236 11.39 18.63 7.40
C GLU A 236 12.78 18.27 6.87
N LYS A 237 13.75 17.91 7.72
CA LYS A 237 15.10 17.55 7.28
C LYS A 237 15.23 16.13 6.73
N GLN A 238 14.36 15.22 7.18
CA GLN A 238 14.45 13.81 6.84
C GLN A 238 13.09 13.13 6.96
N VAL A 239 12.62 12.59 5.83
CA VAL A 239 11.42 11.75 5.75
C VAL A 239 11.84 10.30 5.42
N PRO A 240 11.13 9.29 5.93
CA PRO A 240 11.50 7.88 5.76
C PRO A 240 11.07 7.32 4.39
N VAL A 241 11.22 8.09 3.31
CA VAL A 241 10.73 7.69 1.97
C VAL A 241 11.87 7.78 0.96
N VAL A 242 12.10 6.67 0.25
CA VAL A 242 13.07 6.54 -0.83
C VAL A 242 12.32 6.48 -2.16
N VAL A 243 12.66 7.39 -3.08
CA VAL A 243 12.10 7.39 -4.44
C VAL A 243 13.00 6.52 -5.32
N GLY A 244 12.49 5.40 -5.81
CA GLY A 244 13.25 4.49 -6.66
C GLY A 244 12.58 3.13 -6.85
N ASP A 245 13.13 2.34 -7.77
CA ASP A 245 12.70 0.97 -7.97
C ASP A 245 13.26 0.06 -6.87
N ALA A 246 12.38 -0.45 -6.01
CA ALA A 246 12.73 -1.37 -4.92
C ALA A 246 13.39 -2.66 -5.45
N LEU A 247 13.06 -3.10 -6.66
CA LEU A 247 13.61 -4.33 -7.22
C LEU A 247 15.00 -4.14 -7.86
N ALA A 248 15.49 -2.90 -8.00
CA ALA A 248 16.74 -2.60 -8.72
C ALA A 248 17.98 -3.25 -8.09
N ALA A 249 18.08 -3.31 -6.76
CA ALA A 249 19.24 -3.86 -6.06
C ALA A 249 18.92 -4.28 -4.61
N ASP A 250 19.83 -5.01 -3.95
CA ASP A 250 19.78 -5.19 -2.50
C ASP A 250 20.20 -3.87 -1.84
N PRO A 251 19.34 -3.21 -1.05
CA PRO A 251 19.76 -2.00 -0.34
C PRO A 251 20.80 -2.28 0.75
N GLY A 252 21.07 -3.55 1.10
CA GLY A 252 21.97 -3.94 2.18
C GLY A 252 21.38 -3.76 3.59
N GLU A 253 20.19 -3.16 3.67
CA GLU A 253 19.47 -2.96 4.92
C GLU A 253 18.57 -4.15 5.26
N ARG A 254 18.41 -4.42 6.56
CA ARG A 254 17.55 -5.48 7.08
C ARG A 254 16.57 -4.93 8.11
N PHE A 255 15.37 -5.52 8.13
CA PHE A 255 14.22 -5.05 8.90
C PHE A 255 13.57 -6.19 9.68
N GLU A 256 13.14 -5.92 10.90
CA GLU A 256 12.40 -6.88 11.73
C GLU A 256 10.97 -7.08 11.23
N VAL A 257 10.39 -6.08 10.55
CA VAL A 257 9.02 -6.14 10.01
C VAL A 257 8.97 -5.65 8.57
N VAL A 258 8.29 -6.41 7.71
CA VAL A 258 7.90 -5.97 6.37
C VAL A 258 6.38 -6.03 6.22
N LEU A 259 5.74 -4.91 5.89
CA LEU A 259 4.32 -4.83 5.62
C LEU A 259 4.16 -4.25 4.21
N ALA A 260 3.47 -4.96 3.32
CA ALA A 260 3.44 -4.53 1.93
C ALA A 260 2.18 -4.95 1.18
N ASN A 261 1.79 -4.10 0.21
CA ASN A 261 0.90 -4.46 -0.88
C ASN A 261 1.58 -4.13 -2.22
N PRO A 262 2.45 -5.03 -2.73
CA PRO A 262 3.10 -4.84 -4.02
C PRO A 262 2.11 -4.66 -5.18
N PRO A 263 2.51 -4.00 -6.28
CA PRO A 263 1.62 -3.75 -7.41
C PRO A 263 1.16 -5.06 -8.09
N PHE A 264 -0.14 -5.15 -8.40
CA PHE A 264 -0.75 -6.28 -9.12
C PHE A 264 -0.49 -6.30 -10.65
N GLY A 265 0.18 -5.28 -11.18
CA GLY A 265 0.36 -5.06 -12.62
C GLY A 265 1.17 -6.14 -13.35
N LYS A 266 1.09 -6.13 -14.70
CA LYS A 266 1.69 -7.13 -15.61
C LYS A 266 3.21 -7.24 -15.48
N LYS A 267 3.75 -8.34 -16.03
CA LYS A 267 5.18 -8.61 -16.25
C LYS A 267 5.86 -7.35 -16.79
N SER A 268 7.00 -6.95 -16.22
CA SER A 268 7.79 -5.85 -16.75
C SER A 268 8.10 -6.16 -18.21
N SER A 269 7.68 -5.28 -19.11
CA SER A 269 7.90 -5.48 -20.53
C SER A 269 8.05 -4.14 -21.25
N THR A 270 9.02 -4.10 -22.14
CA THR A 270 9.29 -2.97 -23.02
C THR A 270 8.73 -3.31 -24.40
N VAL A 271 7.79 -2.49 -24.88
CA VAL A 271 7.26 -2.61 -26.24
C VAL A 271 8.19 -1.85 -27.17
N ILE A 272 8.90 -2.59 -28.01
CA ILE A 272 9.78 -2.05 -29.05
C ILE A 272 8.99 -2.01 -30.35
N VAL A 273 8.90 -0.83 -30.97
CA VAL A 273 8.34 -0.67 -32.32
C VAL A 273 9.51 -0.64 -33.30
N GLY A 274 9.62 -1.67 -34.14
CA GLY A 274 10.62 -1.73 -35.21
C GLY A 274 10.33 -0.71 -36.32
N GLU A 275 11.33 -0.38 -37.12
CA GLU A 275 11.19 0.50 -38.30
C GLU A 275 10.16 -0.02 -39.33
N ASP A 276 9.85 -1.32 -39.31
CA ASP A 276 8.82 -1.96 -40.14
C ASP A 276 7.40 -1.85 -39.57
N GLY A 277 7.22 -1.13 -38.45
CA GLY A 277 5.95 -0.99 -37.76
C GLY A 277 5.53 -2.21 -36.95
N ARG A 278 6.37 -3.26 -36.85
CA ARG A 278 6.09 -4.40 -35.98
C ARG A 278 6.42 -4.06 -34.53
N THR A 279 5.50 -4.40 -33.64
CA THR A 279 5.70 -4.33 -32.20
C THR A 279 6.24 -5.66 -31.68
N SER A 280 7.41 -5.65 -31.06
CA SER A 280 7.94 -6.76 -30.26
C SER A 280 7.89 -6.40 -28.78
N THR A 281 7.55 -7.36 -27.93
CA THR A 281 7.52 -7.15 -26.48
C THR A 281 8.71 -7.87 -25.85
N GLU A 282 9.70 -7.14 -25.35
CA GLU A 282 10.79 -7.72 -24.56
C GLU A 282 10.36 -7.80 -23.09
N LYS A 283 10.51 -8.98 -22.47
CA LYS A 283 10.23 -9.18 -21.05
C LYS A 283 11.45 -8.70 -20.25
N ASP A 284 11.29 -7.70 -19.39
CA ASP A 284 12.37 -7.28 -18.51
C ASP A 284 12.47 -8.31 -17.36
N THR A 285 13.46 -9.20 -17.42
CA THR A 285 13.78 -10.13 -16.34
C THR A 285 14.70 -9.46 -15.33
N ILE A 286 14.33 -9.52 -14.06
CA ILE A 286 15.17 -9.01 -12.97
C ILE A 286 16.16 -10.12 -12.60
N GLU A 287 17.44 -9.87 -12.82
CA GLU A 287 18.53 -10.76 -12.43
C GLU A 287 19.20 -10.24 -11.15
N ARG A 288 19.10 -11.03 -10.08
CA ARG A 288 19.65 -10.70 -8.77
C ARG A 288 20.19 -11.95 -8.10
N ASP A 289 21.45 -11.90 -7.68
CA ASP A 289 22.14 -13.05 -7.06
C ASP A 289 21.51 -13.50 -5.74
N ASP A 290 20.82 -12.60 -5.04
CA ASP A 290 20.13 -12.90 -3.79
C ASP A 290 18.71 -13.50 -3.97
N PHE A 291 18.22 -13.57 -5.21
CA PHE A 291 16.94 -14.20 -5.54
C PHE A 291 17.11 -15.71 -5.72
N TRP A 292 16.05 -16.47 -5.43
CA TRP A 292 16.04 -17.92 -5.61
C TRP A 292 15.85 -18.34 -7.06
N ALA A 293 15.16 -17.52 -7.86
CA ALA A 293 14.90 -17.76 -9.27
C ALA A 293 14.73 -16.44 -10.04
N THR A 294 15.22 -16.42 -11.28
CA THR A 294 14.96 -15.36 -12.24
C THR A 294 13.54 -15.49 -12.81
N THR A 295 12.79 -14.39 -12.84
CA THR A 295 11.43 -14.37 -13.42
C THR A 295 11.05 -12.97 -13.89
N SER A 296 10.19 -12.90 -14.92
CA SER A 296 9.51 -11.67 -15.34
C SER A 296 8.28 -11.34 -14.48
N ASN A 297 7.86 -12.25 -13.60
CA ASN A 297 6.73 -12.03 -12.71
C ASN A 297 7.12 -11.07 -11.57
N LYS A 298 6.58 -9.86 -11.64
CA LYS A 298 6.88 -8.78 -10.69
C LYS A 298 6.47 -9.13 -9.26
N GLN A 299 5.34 -9.80 -9.05
CA GLN A 299 4.87 -10.17 -7.71
C GLN A 299 5.77 -11.23 -7.07
N LEU A 300 6.22 -12.22 -7.85
CA LEU A 300 7.21 -13.20 -7.39
C LEU A 300 8.55 -12.52 -7.05
N ASN A 301 9.00 -11.55 -7.85
CA ASN A 301 10.20 -10.75 -7.54
C ASN A 301 10.06 -9.96 -6.22
N PHE A 302 8.87 -9.41 -5.92
CA PHE A 302 8.62 -8.79 -4.63
C PHE A 302 8.68 -9.78 -3.46
N VAL A 303 8.17 -11.01 -3.60
CA VAL A 303 8.29 -12.04 -2.54
C VAL A 303 9.75 -12.33 -2.22
N GLN A 304 10.58 -12.50 -3.26
CA GLN A 304 12.02 -12.73 -3.10
C GLN A 304 12.71 -11.52 -2.44
N HIS A 305 12.41 -10.31 -2.91
CA HIS A 305 12.94 -9.08 -2.36
C HIS A 305 12.57 -8.87 -0.88
N ILE A 306 11.31 -9.13 -0.51
CA ILE A 306 10.85 -9.05 0.88
C ILE A 306 11.63 -10.02 1.77
N LYS A 307 11.90 -11.25 1.30
CA LYS A 307 12.77 -12.19 2.03
C LYS A 307 14.20 -11.66 2.18
N THR A 308 14.74 -10.95 1.18
CA THR A 308 16.05 -10.30 1.28
C THR A 308 16.04 -9.20 2.34
N LEU A 309 15.01 -8.35 2.37
CA LEU A 309 14.86 -7.26 3.33
C LEU A 309 14.68 -7.73 4.78
N LEU A 310 14.13 -8.91 5.01
CA LEU A 310 13.94 -9.41 6.37
C LEU A 310 15.28 -9.69 7.07
N ALA A 311 15.41 -9.21 8.31
CA ALA A 311 16.39 -9.71 9.25
C ALA A 311 16.09 -11.18 9.59
N THR A 312 17.08 -11.91 10.12
CA THR A 312 16.81 -13.25 10.69
C THR A 312 15.81 -13.12 11.83
N HIS A 313 14.75 -13.94 11.84
CA HIS A 313 13.58 -13.82 12.72
C HIS A 313 12.67 -12.62 12.45
N GLY A 314 12.94 -11.85 11.39
CA GLY A 314 12.03 -10.83 10.90
C GLY A 314 10.76 -11.48 10.32
N ARG A 315 9.64 -10.75 10.41
CA ARG A 315 8.32 -11.22 9.96
C ARG A 315 7.70 -10.29 8.92
N ALA A 316 6.95 -10.88 8.00
CA ALA A 316 6.26 -10.16 6.94
C ALA A 316 4.78 -10.49 6.89
N ALA A 317 3.96 -9.50 6.49
CA ALA A 317 2.62 -9.71 5.97
C ALA A 317 2.49 -9.00 4.62
N VAL A 318 2.18 -9.77 3.57
CA VAL A 318 2.25 -9.29 2.19
C VAL A 318 0.96 -9.62 1.47
N VAL A 319 0.33 -8.61 0.87
CA VAL A 319 -0.80 -8.79 -0.03
C VAL A 319 -0.28 -9.32 -1.37
N LEU A 320 -0.80 -10.46 -1.83
CA LEU A 320 -0.35 -11.12 -3.06
C LEU A 320 -1.55 -11.64 -3.86
N PRO A 321 -1.55 -11.50 -5.21
CA PRO A 321 -2.56 -12.11 -6.06
C PRO A 321 -2.46 -13.63 -6.10
N ASP A 322 -3.55 -14.31 -6.48
CA ASP A 322 -3.63 -15.78 -6.52
C ASP A 322 -2.54 -16.41 -7.41
N ASN A 323 -2.08 -15.76 -8.49
CA ASN A 323 -1.06 -16.34 -9.39
C ASN A 323 0.24 -16.70 -8.65
N VAL A 324 0.62 -15.93 -7.62
CA VAL A 324 1.79 -16.25 -6.79
C VAL A 324 1.66 -17.61 -6.09
N LEU A 325 0.42 -18.01 -5.78
CA LEU A 325 0.12 -19.24 -5.06
C LEU A 325 0.15 -20.50 -5.93
N PHE A 326 -0.07 -20.40 -7.24
CA PHE A 326 -0.19 -21.58 -8.12
C PHE A 326 0.72 -21.58 -9.36
N GLU A 327 1.32 -20.46 -9.75
CA GLU A 327 2.14 -20.37 -10.96
C GLU A 327 3.30 -21.38 -10.94
N GLY A 328 3.51 -22.12 -12.02
CA GLY A 328 4.57 -23.13 -12.14
C GLY A 328 5.96 -22.54 -12.36
N GLY A 329 6.95 -23.39 -12.66
CA GLY A 329 8.30 -22.96 -13.02
C GLY A 329 9.00 -22.18 -11.91
N ALA A 330 9.33 -20.90 -12.17
CA ALA A 330 9.92 -20.02 -11.17
C ALA A 330 9.01 -19.85 -9.93
N GLY A 331 7.68 -19.80 -10.12
CA GLY A 331 6.72 -19.69 -9.02
C GLY A 331 6.77 -20.89 -8.07
N GLU A 332 6.82 -22.10 -8.60
CA GLU A 332 6.98 -23.32 -7.81
C GLU A 332 8.32 -23.32 -7.06
N THR A 333 9.41 -22.94 -7.73
CA THR A 333 10.75 -22.86 -7.13
C THR A 333 10.76 -21.90 -5.95
N ILE A 334 10.20 -20.70 -6.13
CA ILE A 334 10.09 -19.67 -5.10
C ILE A 334 9.22 -20.16 -3.95
N ARG A 335 8.07 -20.81 -4.21
CA ARG A 335 7.21 -21.36 -3.13
C ARG A 335 7.92 -22.43 -2.33
N LYS A 336 8.60 -23.39 -2.96
CA LYS A 336 9.37 -24.44 -2.27
C LYS A 336 10.46 -23.83 -1.38
N LYS A 337 11.20 -22.85 -1.90
CA LYS A 337 12.23 -22.13 -1.14
C LYS A 337 11.65 -21.31 0.00
N LEU A 338 10.54 -20.62 -0.22
CA LEU A 338 9.84 -19.86 0.81
C LEU A 338 9.37 -20.77 1.95
N LEU A 339 8.73 -21.90 1.65
CA LEU A 339 8.31 -22.88 2.67
C LEU A 339 9.49 -23.49 3.43
N HIS A 340 10.66 -23.60 2.78
CA HIS A 340 11.84 -24.18 3.39
C HIS A 340 12.61 -23.19 4.26
N GLU A 341 12.91 -21.99 3.76
CA GLU A 341 13.75 -20.98 4.42
C GLU A 341 12.97 -20.05 5.35
N CYS A 342 11.64 -19.99 5.20
CA CYS A 342 10.75 -19.23 6.06
C CYS A 342 9.73 -20.16 6.74
N ASP A 343 9.18 -19.68 7.85
CA ASP A 343 8.00 -20.24 8.48
C ASP A 343 6.76 -19.53 7.92
N VAL A 344 6.18 -20.07 6.84
CA VAL A 344 4.94 -19.59 6.21
C VAL A 344 3.76 -20.18 6.96
N HIS A 345 3.28 -19.43 7.94
CA HIS A 345 2.39 -19.99 8.95
C HIS A 345 0.92 -19.59 8.77
N THR A 346 0.62 -18.56 7.97
CA THR A 346 -0.75 -18.08 7.80
C THR A 346 -0.99 -17.51 6.41
N LEU A 347 -2.14 -17.86 5.84
CA LEU A 347 -2.66 -17.30 4.59
C LEU A 347 -4.11 -16.86 4.82
N LEU A 348 -4.42 -15.60 4.51
CA LEU A 348 -5.77 -15.06 4.52
C LEU A 348 -6.23 -14.91 3.07
N ARG A 349 -7.27 -15.64 2.65
CA ARG A 349 -7.90 -15.45 1.34
C ARG A 349 -8.83 -14.25 1.43
N LEU A 350 -8.55 -13.20 0.67
CA LEU A 350 -9.36 -11.98 0.69
C LEU A 350 -10.57 -12.11 -0.24
N PRO A 351 -11.69 -11.46 0.10
CA PRO A 351 -12.84 -11.36 -0.80
C PRO A 351 -12.50 -10.57 -2.06
N THR A 352 -13.32 -10.77 -3.10
CA THR A 352 -13.27 -9.96 -4.33
C THR A 352 -13.82 -8.56 -4.08
N GLY A 353 -13.61 -7.64 -5.04
CA GLY A 353 -14.19 -6.28 -4.96
C GLY A 353 -13.52 -5.32 -3.96
N LEU A 354 -12.38 -5.72 -3.34
CA LEU A 354 -11.65 -4.88 -2.38
C LEU A 354 -10.69 -3.86 -2.99
N PHE A 355 -10.20 -4.14 -4.20
CA PHE A 355 -9.19 -3.34 -4.87
C PHE A 355 -9.79 -2.61 -6.07
N TYR A 356 -9.11 -1.56 -6.54
CA TYR A 356 -9.54 -0.79 -7.71
C TYR A 356 -9.69 -1.64 -8.97
N ALA A 357 -8.82 -2.65 -9.13
CA ALA A 357 -8.87 -3.63 -10.19
C ALA A 357 -9.94 -4.69 -9.84
N GLN A 358 -11.16 -4.48 -10.37
CA GLN A 358 -12.26 -5.43 -10.23
C GLN A 358 -11.84 -6.81 -10.76
N GLY A 359 -12.28 -7.87 -10.07
CA GLY A 359 -11.90 -9.26 -10.38
C GLY A 359 -10.53 -9.74 -9.85
N VAL A 360 -9.68 -8.87 -9.30
CA VAL A 360 -8.41 -9.34 -8.70
C VAL A 360 -8.68 -10.13 -7.42
N LYS A 361 -8.34 -11.42 -7.46
CA LYS A 361 -8.32 -12.31 -6.29
C LYS A 361 -6.97 -12.19 -5.59
N ALA A 362 -7.01 -11.76 -4.33
CA ALA A 362 -5.82 -11.50 -3.53
C ALA A 362 -5.84 -12.26 -2.21
N ASN A 363 -4.67 -12.36 -1.60
CA ASN A 363 -4.44 -13.04 -0.33
C ASN A 363 -3.48 -12.21 0.50
N VAL A 364 -3.45 -12.43 1.81
CA VAL A 364 -2.33 -12.00 2.66
C VAL A 364 -1.54 -13.23 3.07
N VAL A 365 -0.24 -13.23 2.77
CA VAL A 365 0.68 -14.29 3.21
C VAL A 365 1.53 -13.74 4.35
N PHE A 366 1.53 -14.47 5.46
CA PHE A 366 2.32 -14.16 6.65
C PHE A 366 3.44 -15.18 6.82
N PHE A 367 4.67 -14.70 6.97
CA PHE A 367 5.83 -15.56 7.14
C PHE A 367 6.94 -14.91 7.97
N GLU A 368 7.75 -15.76 8.61
CA GLU A 368 8.96 -15.34 9.35
C GLU A 368 10.20 -15.91 8.67
N LYS A 369 11.21 -15.08 8.43
CA LYS A 369 12.51 -15.53 7.93
C LYS A 369 13.26 -16.27 9.03
N LYS A 370 13.81 -17.43 8.72
CA LYS A 370 14.56 -18.24 9.68
C LYS A 370 16.01 -18.42 9.23
N GLY A 371 16.86 -18.91 10.15
CA GLY A 371 18.25 -19.23 9.84
C GLY A 371 18.37 -20.45 8.92
N ALA A 372 19.59 -20.78 8.48
CA ALA A 372 19.83 -21.99 7.70
C ALA A 372 19.40 -23.24 8.49
N SER A 373 18.80 -24.21 7.80
CA SER A 373 18.34 -25.48 8.36
C SER A 373 18.39 -26.56 7.28
N GLU A 374 18.64 -27.81 7.67
CA GLU A 374 18.54 -28.97 6.77
C GLU A 374 17.08 -29.37 6.51
N THR A 375 16.18 -29.04 7.45
CA THR A 375 14.75 -29.33 7.32
C THR A 375 13.94 -28.05 7.08
N PRO A 376 12.79 -28.14 6.39
CA PRO A 376 11.93 -27.00 6.12
C PRO A 376 11.45 -26.32 7.40
N TRP A 377 11.46 -24.98 7.44
CA TRP A 377 10.96 -24.22 8.58
C TRP A 377 9.44 -24.18 8.68
N THR A 378 8.75 -24.13 7.54
CA THR A 378 7.29 -24.27 7.54
C THR A 378 6.92 -25.69 7.92
N LYS A 379 6.20 -25.86 9.03
CA LYS A 379 5.65 -27.14 9.46
C LYS A 379 4.17 -27.27 9.16
N GLN A 380 3.45 -26.16 9.23
CA GLN A 380 2.01 -26.11 9.08
C GLN A 380 1.58 -24.73 8.60
N LEU A 381 0.70 -24.70 7.59
CA LEU A 381 0.06 -23.48 7.09
C LEU A 381 -1.38 -23.44 7.56
N TRP A 382 -1.76 -22.33 8.20
CA TRP A 382 -3.16 -22.04 8.53
C TRP A 382 -3.79 -21.14 7.48
N ILE A 383 -4.96 -21.51 6.98
CA ILE A 383 -5.69 -20.76 5.96
C ILE A 383 -7.01 -20.25 6.55
N TYR A 384 -7.26 -18.96 6.42
CA TYR A 384 -8.56 -18.35 6.68
C TYR A 384 -9.24 -17.99 5.37
N ASP A 385 -10.44 -18.50 5.12
CA ASP A 385 -11.24 -18.16 3.94
C ASP A 385 -12.25 -17.03 4.23
N LEU A 386 -11.87 -15.78 3.93
CA LEU A 386 -12.76 -14.61 3.95
C LEU A 386 -13.36 -14.32 2.55
N ARG A 387 -13.22 -15.25 1.59
CA ARG A 387 -13.59 -15.04 0.19
C ARG A 387 -14.91 -15.74 -0.14
N THR A 388 -14.98 -17.05 0.09
CA THR A 388 -16.11 -17.88 -0.35
C THR A 388 -17.39 -17.46 0.37
N ASN A 389 -18.48 -17.23 -0.39
CA ASN A 389 -19.80 -16.78 0.10
C ASN A 389 -19.72 -15.45 0.89
N LYS A 390 -18.81 -14.55 0.51
CA LYS A 390 -18.68 -13.20 1.08
C LYS A 390 -18.74 -12.16 -0.03
N HIS A 391 -19.65 -11.21 0.09
CA HIS A 391 -19.86 -10.17 -0.92
C HIS A 391 -19.52 -8.80 -0.37
N PHE A 392 -18.42 -8.22 -0.84
CA PHE A 392 -17.99 -6.86 -0.50
C PHE A 392 -17.92 -6.01 -1.77
N THR A 393 -18.22 -4.72 -1.63
CA THR A 393 -18.10 -3.75 -2.73
C THR A 393 -17.49 -2.47 -2.21
N LEU A 394 -16.78 -1.72 -3.06
CA LEU A 394 -16.12 -0.48 -2.64
C LEU A 394 -17.06 0.61 -2.12
N LYS A 395 -18.36 0.58 -2.48
CA LYS A 395 -19.30 1.68 -2.21
C LYS A 395 -20.51 1.29 -1.36
N THR A 396 -21.12 0.13 -1.60
CA THR A 396 -22.39 -0.24 -0.95
C THR A 396 -22.21 -1.19 0.21
N ASN A 397 -21.17 -2.02 0.19
CA ASN A 397 -20.82 -2.92 1.28
C ASN A 397 -19.29 -3.00 1.47
N PRO A 398 -18.64 -1.90 1.91
CA PRO A 398 -17.19 -1.85 2.05
C PRO A 398 -16.71 -2.76 3.18
N LEU A 399 -15.54 -3.37 2.99
CA LEU A 399 -14.86 -4.14 4.04
C LEU A 399 -14.54 -3.25 5.23
N THR A 400 -15.00 -3.64 6.42
CA THR A 400 -14.73 -2.94 7.67
C THR A 400 -13.74 -3.72 8.52
N ARG A 401 -13.15 -3.06 9.53
CA ARG A 401 -12.25 -3.74 10.48
C ARG A 401 -12.97 -4.87 11.23
N ALA A 402 -14.27 -4.74 11.47
CA ALA A 402 -15.06 -5.74 12.19
C ALA A 402 -15.14 -7.08 11.44
N ASP A 403 -15.19 -7.04 10.10
CA ASP A 403 -15.23 -8.24 9.25
C ASP A 403 -13.96 -9.10 9.37
N LEU A 404 -12.86 -8.51 9.86
CA LEU A 404 -11.57 -9.16 10.06
C LEU A 404 -11.30 -9.56 11.52
N ASN A 405 -12.22 -9.26 12.46
CA ASN A 405 -12.02 -9.55 13.89
C ASN A 405 -11.82 -11.05 14.15
N GLU A 406 -12.68 -11.90 13.59
CA GLU A 406 -12.58 -13.35 13.77
C GLU A 406 -11.21 -13.87 13.29
N PHE A 407 -10.75 -13.42 12.12
CA PHE A 407 -9.44 -13.78 11.61
C PHE A 407 -8.31 -13.37 12.57
N VAL A 408 -8.33 -12.13 13.06
CA VAL A 408 -7.31 -11.62 14.00
C VAL A 408 -7.33 -12.39 15.33
N ASP A 409 -8.52 -12.74 15.84
CA ASP A 409 -8.67 -13.51 17.07
C ASP A 409 -8.14 -14.95 16.93
N LEU A 410 -8.39 -15.57 15.78
CA LEU A 410 -7.90 -16.91 15.44
C LEU A 410 -6.40 -16.90 15.09
N TYR A 411 -5.87 -15.77 14.63
CA TYR A 411 -4.44 -15.61 14.30
C TYR A 411 -3.55 -15.83 15.54
N LYS A 412 -3.99 -15.42 16.74
CA LYS A 412 -3.26 -15.62 18.01
C LYS A 412 -1.79 -15.16 17.94
N ALA A 413 -1.56 -13.87 17.68
CA ALA A 413 -0.21 -13.29 17.63
C ALA A 413 0.58 -13.66 18.92
N GLY A 414 1.81 -14.15 18.75
CA GLY A 414 2.66 -14.65 19.84
C GLY A 414 2.26 -16.00 20.45
N ASN A 415 1.05 -16.50 20.21
CA ASN A 415 0.49 -17.71 20.84
C ASN A 415 0.00 -18.74 19.81
N ARG A 416 0.75 -18.90 18.70
CA ARG A 416 0.36 -19.77 17.57
C ARG A 416 0.09 -21.24 17.95
N HIS A 417 0.71 -21.72 19.03
CA HIS A 417 0.49 -23.07 19.56
C HIS A 417 -0.91 -23.29 20.15
N GLN A 418 -1.68 -22.22 20.38
CA GLN A 418 -3.05 -22.27 20.91
C GLN A 418 -4.12 -22.20 19.82
N ARG A 419 -3.72 -22.17 18.54
CA ARG A 419 -4.67 -22.11 17.42
C ARG A 419 -5.47 -23.40 17.35
N GLN A 420 -6.78 -23.27 17.16
CA GLN A 420 -7.70 -24.38 16.95
C GLN A 420 -8.46 -24.13 15.66
N ALA A 421 -8.58 -25.16 14.82
CA ALA A 421 -9.34 -25.07 13.58
C ALA A 421 -10.82 -24.84 13.91
N THR A 422 -11.47 -23.96 13.14
CA THR A 422 -12.94 -23.90 13.15
C THR A 422 -13.53 -24.96 12.21
N TRP A 423 -12.73 -25.44 11.25
CA TRP A 423 -13.09 -26.54 10.37
C TRP A 423 -12.90 -27.90 11.05
N SER A 424 -13.87 -28.79 10.88
CA SER A 424 -13.76 -30.22 11.16
C SER A 424 -14.67 -31.01 10.20
N PRO A 425 -14.57 -32.35 10.12
CA PRO A 425 -15.55 -33.16 9.38
C PRO A 425 -17.00 -32.93 9.81
N GLU A 426 -17.21 -32.59 11.09
CA GLU A 426 -18.51 -32.26 11.69
C GLU A 426 -18.91 -30.79 11.47
N ASN A 427 -17.94 -29.91 11.19
CA ASN A 427 -18.16 -28.51 10.84
C ASN A 427 -17.43 -28.14 9.53
N PRO A 428 -17.91 -28.64 8.37
CA PRO A 428 -17.23 -28.46 7.08
C PRO A 428 -17.21 -27.00 6.61
N ASP A 429 -18.07 -26.15 7.17
CA ASP A 429 -18.18 -24.72 6.85
C ASP A 429 -17.19 -23.84 7.64
N GLY A 430 -16.39 -24.44 8.53
CA GLY A 430 -15.35 -23.73 9.25
C GLY A 430 -14.34 -23.05 8.32
N ARG A 431 -14.09 -21.77 8.55
CA ARG A 431 -13.24 -20.91 7.70
C ARG A 431 -11.77 -20.93 8.05
N TRP A 432 -11.37 -21.56 9.15
CA TRP A 432 -9.99 -21.64 9.62
C TRP A 432 -9.53 -23.09 9.68
N ARG A 433 -8.57 -23.44 8.81
CA ARG A 433 -8.09 -24.81 8.62
C ARG A 433 -6.57 -24.85 8.49
N ALA A 434 -5.98 -25.94 8.98
CA ALA A 434 -4.55 -26.19 8.91
C ALA A 434 -4.20 -27.26 7.88
N TYR A 435 -3.02 -27.13 7.27
CA TYR A 435 -2.41 -28.07 6.34
C TYR A 435 -0.95 -28.31 6.73
N SER A 436 -0.51 -29.57 6.76
CA SER A 436 0.88 -29.94 7.07
C SER A 436 1.82 -29.61 5.92
N TYR A 437 3.10 -29.48 6.20
CA TYR A 437 4.12 -29.28 5.15
C TYR A 437 4.06 -30.35 4.06
N GLU A 438 3.90 -31.62 4.44
CA GLU A 438 3.82 -32.75 3.53
C GLU A 438 2.62 -32.63 2.58
N GLU A 439 1.46 -32.22 3.11
CA GLU A 439 0.27 -31.94 2.30
C GLU A 439 0.52 -30.80 1.31
N LEU A 440 1.25 -29.74 1.71
CA LEU A 440 1.53 -28.60 0.84
C LEU A 440 2.47 -28.98 -0.32
N VAL A 441 3.55 -29.69 -0.03
CA VAL A 441 4.56 -30.03 -1.05
C VAL A 441 4.13 -31.15 -1.98
N ALA A 442 3.21 -32.02 -1.56
CA ALA A 442 2.65 -33.08 -2.39
C ALA A 442 1.70 -32.57 -3.48
N ARG A 443 1.25 -31.31 -3.40
CA ARG A 443 0.35 -30.71 -4.39
C ARG A 443 1.07 -30.44 -5.70
N ASP A 444 0.32 -30.50 -6.81
CA ASP A 444 0.84 -30.09 -8.11
C ASP A 444 1.42 -28.66 -8.02
N LYS A 445 2.64 -28.52 -8.53
CA LYS A 445 3.45 -27.29 -8.49
C LYS A 445 3.65 -26.72 -7.08
N THR A 446 3.45 -27.51 -6.01
CA THR A 446 3.41 -27.00 -4.63
C THR A 446 2.44 -25.81 -4.51
N SER A 447 1.24 -25.96 -5.09
CA SER A 447 0.23 -24.90 -5.11
C SER A 447 -0.33 -24.62 -3.71
N LEU A 448 -0.28 -23.35 -3.31
CA LEU A 448 -0.87 -22.82 -2.08
C LEU A 448 -2.28 -22.25 -2.30
N ASP A 449 -2.82 -22.30 -3.52
CA ASP A 449 -4.22 -21.96 -3.78
C ASP A 449 -5.10 -23.12 -3.32
N ILE A 450 -5.55 -23.02 -2.07
CA ILE A 450 -6.27 -24.07 -1.35
C ILE A 450 -7.59 -23.49 -0.86
N PHE A 451 -8.67 -24.21 -1.16
CA PHE A 451 -10.03 -23.92 -0.71
C PHE A 451 -10.82 -25.21 -0.54
N TRP A 452 -11.76 -25.20 0.39
CA TRP A 452 -12.58 -26.37 0.74
C TRP A 452 -14.08 -26.06 0.86
N LEU A 453 -14.42 -24.78 1.02
CA LEU A 453 -15.80 -24.33 1.03
C LEU A 453 -16.36 -24.39 -0.39
N LYS A 454 -17.62 -24.80 -0.51
CA LYS A 454 -18.36 -24.75 -1.76
C LYS A 454 -18.99 -23.38 -1.92
N ASP A 455 -19.03 -22.89 -3.15
CA ASP A 455 -19.76 -21.68 -3.48
C ASP A 455 -21.26 -21.98 -3.52
N ASP A 456 -22.06 -21.25 -2.73
CA ASP A 456 -23.50 -21.49 -2.61
C ASP A 456 -24.22 -21.20 -3.94
N SER A 457 -23.68 -20.31 -4.77
CA SER A 457 -24.22 -19.97 -6.10
C SER A 457 -24.13 -21.14 -7.10
N LEU A 458 -23.23 -22.09 -6.87
CA LEU A 458 -23.09 -23.30 -7.67
C LEU A 458 -24.03 -24.43 -7.22
N ALA A 459 -24.62 -24.32 -6.02
CA ALA A 459 -25.39 -25.37 -5.39
C ALA A 459 -26.90 -25.11 -5.33
N ASP A 460 -27.34 -23.84 -5.30
CA ASP A 460 -28.75 -23.51 -5.12
C ASP A 460 -29.16 -22.27 -5.95
N SER A 461 -30.04 -22.45 -6.95
CA SER A 461 -30.50 -21.38 -7.85
C SER A 461 -31.35 -20.31 -7.13
N ASP A 462 -31.83 -20.61 -5.93
CA ASP A 462 -32.68 -19.71 -5.14
C ASP A 462 -31.86 -18.75 -4.25
N ASN A 463 -30.56 -19.01 -4.06
CA ASN A 463 -29.60 -18.15 -3.34
C ASN A 463 -28.77 -17.25 -4.27
N LEU A 464 -29.21 -17.12 -5.52
CA LEU A 464 -28.59 -16.26 -6.50
C LEU A 464 -28.62 -14.79 -6.04
N PRO A 465 -27.48 -14.07 -6.09
CA PRO A 465 -27.44 -12.64 -5.84
C PRO A 465 -28.42 -11.87 -6.74
N ALA A 466 -28.67 -10.59 -6.43
CA ALA A 466 -29.52 -9.78 -7.31
C ALA A 466 -29.03 -9.84 -8.77
N PRO A 467 -29.90 -9.85 -9.80
CA PRO A 467 -29.50 -10.07 -11.20
C PRO A 467 -28.39 -9.13 -11.71
N GLY A 468 -28.32 -7.91 -11.17
CA GLY A 468 -27.25 -6.96 -11.49
C GLY A 468 -25.88 -7.35 -10.91
N VAL A 469 -25.84 -8.00 -9.75
CA VAL A 469 -24.62 -8.57 -9.14
C VAL A 469 -24.16 -9.77 -9.96
N ILE A 470 -25.07 -10.68 -10.32
CA ILE A 470 -24.76 -11.84 -11.15
C ILE A 470 -24.22 -11.42 -12.52
N ALA A 471 -24.84 -10.43 -13.15
CA ALA A 471 -24.37 -9.92 -14.44
C ALA A 471 -22.95 -9.35 -14.34
N LEU A 472 -22.63 -8.65 -13.25
CA LEU A 472 -21.28 -8.13 -12.99
C LEU A 472 -20.29 -9.28 -12.73
N GLU A 473 -20.64 -10.23 -11.86
CA GLU A 473 -19.81 -11.40 -11.55
C GLU A 473 -19.53 -12.24 -12.82
N ILE A 474 -20.54 -12.49 -13.66
CA ILE A 474 -20.36 -13.18 -14.94
C ILE A 474 -19.39 -12.42 -15.85
N VAL A 475 -19.55 -11.09 -15.97
CA VAL A 475 -18.65 -10.28 -16.80
C VAL A 475 -17.23 -10.32 -16.24
N GLU A 476 -17.06 -10.22 -14.92
CA GLU A 476 -15.76 -10.28 -14.24
C GLU A 476 -15.08 -11.65 -14.42
N ASP A 477 -15.81 -12.74 -14.19
CA ASP A 477 -15.31 -14.09 -14.36
C ASP A 477 -14.95 -14.38 -15.82
N LEU A 478 -15.77 -13.94 -16.78
CA LEU A 478 -15.46 -14.07 -18.21
C LEU A 478 -14.23 -13.24 -18.60
N GLN A 479 -14.06 -12.04 -18.04
CA GLN A 479 -12.88 -11.22 -18.29
C GLN A 479 -11.61 -11.84 -17.69
N ALA A 480 -11.68 -12.33 -16.45
CA ALA A 480 -10.58 -13.01 -15.78
C ALA A 480 -10.19 -14.31 -16.51
N ALA A 481 -11.18 -15.12 -16.89
CA ALA A 481 -10.97 -16.34 -17.66
C ALA A 481 -10.37 -16.03 -19.03
N LEU A 482 -10.88 -15.01 -19.74
CA LEU A 482 -10.35 -14.60 -21.03
C LEU A 482 -8.89 -14.12 -20.90
N GLU A 483 -8.56 -13.37 -19.86
CA GLU A 483 -7.17 -12.95 -19.62
C GLU A 483 -6.26 -14.14 -19.31
N GLN A 484 -6.74 -15.11 -18.52
CA GLN A 484 -6.01 -16.37 -18.29
C GLN A 484 -5.78 -17.16 -19.58
N PHE A 485 -6.80 -17.29 -20.44
CA PHE A 485 -6.66 -17.94 -21.74
C PHE A 485 -5.68 -17.20 -22.65
N ARG A 486 -5.66 -15.87 -22.63
CA ARG A 486 -4.66 -15.08 -23.36
C ARG A 486 -3.25 -15.34 -22.87
N LEU A 487 -3.05 -15.45 -21.56
CA LEU A 487 -1.75 -15.78 -20.96
C LEU A 487 -1.27 -17.16 -21.43
N ILE A 488 -2.13 -18.18 -21.36
CA ILE A 488 -1.80 -19.54 -21.80
C ILE A 488 -1.57 -19.60 -23.32
N ALA A 489 -2.39 -18.93 -24.12
CA ALA A 489 -2.24 -18.90 -25.58
C ALA A 489 -0.94 -18.22 -26.01
N ALA A 490 -0.53 -17.16 -25.32
CA ALA A 490 0.77 -16.51 -25.53
C ALA A 490 1.93 -17.46 -25.20
N ASP A 491 1.87 -18.16 -24.05
CA ASP A 491 2.90 -19.14 -23.66
C ASP A 491 2.97 -20.35 -24.63
N LEU A 492 1.82 -20.78 -25.18
CA LEU A 492 1.76 -21.90 -26.15
C LEU A 492 2.26 -21.52 -27.55
N THR A 493 2.07 -20.27 -27.96
CA THR A 493 2.54 -19.79 -29.27
C THR A 493 4.04 -19.53 -29.29
N GLU A 494 4.65 -19.18 -28.15
CA GLU A 494 6.11 -19.06 -28.01
C GLU A 494 6.83 -20.42 -28.01
N ASN A 495 6.25 -21.47 -27.39
CA ASN A 495 6.82 -22.83 -27.40
C ASN A 495 6.72 -23.55 -28.77
N ALA A 496 5.97 -23.00 -29.72
CA ALA A 496 5.84 -23.56 -31.07
C ALA A 496 6.85 -22.92 -32.06
N THR A 497 7.64 -21.94 -31.61
CA THR A 497 8.61 -21.20 -32.44
C THR A 497 10.09 -21.51 -32.14
N ASP A 498 10.38 -22.51 -31.30
CA ASP A 498 11.72 -23.10 -31.13
C ASP A 498 11.92 -24.36 -32.00
#